data_AF-A0A349DH44-F1
#
_entry.id   AF-A0A349DH44-F1
#
_cell.length_a   1.000
_cell.length_b   1.000
_cell.length_c   1.000
_cell.angle_alpha   90.00
_cell.angle_beta   90.00
_cell.angle_gamma   90.00
#
_symmetry.space_group_name_H-M   'P 1'
#
loop_
_entity.id
_entity.type
_entity.pdbx_description
1 polymer ?
#
loop_
_entity_poly.entity_id
_entity_poly.type
_entity_poly.pdbx_seq_one_letter_code
_entity_poly.pdbx_strand_id
1 'polypeptide(L)'
;MESDLPIHNREEIIEGLQSNYQKVLKFIEPLEEPHLKYKPAPEVWSIAENLQHLILSSNPVATSLAIPSMVLWVFGLPKPRPSRKYEQLVSDYLQALTQGFQSPPEYVPYVGKNKEGLLEAWQRMETKLVRRLNNLWREEQLDKYLVPHPSLGKITIRELLFFTVYHAEHHLKNMQERLQEAQLSYKN
;
A
#
# COMPACT_ATOMS: atom_id res chain seq x y z
N MET A 1 13.76 1.34 -13.23
CA MET A 1 13.20 2.70 -13.14
C MET A 1 12.37 2.75 -11.89
N GLU A 2 12.97 3.23 -10.80
CA GLU A 2 12.21 3.69 -9.64
C GLU A 2 11.29 4.82 -10.09
N SER A 3 10.14 4.93 -9.46
CA SER A 3 9.19 6.01 -9.71
C SER A 3 9.82 7.35 -9.30
N ASP A 4 10.57 7.99 -10.22
CA ASP A 4 11.18 9.32 -10.10
C ASP A 4 10.17 10.48 -10.06
N LEU A 5 8.89 10.23 -9.75
CA LEU A 5 7.93 11.30 -9.54
C LEU A 5 8.08 11.79 -8.10
N PRO A 6 8.61 13.01 -7.88
CA PRO A 6 8.71 13.54 -6.54
C PRO A 6 7.29 13.90 -6.10
N ILE A 7 6.69 13.05 -5.26
CA ILE A 7 5.30 13.22 -4.81
C ILE A 7 5.29 14.26 -3.69
N HIS A 8 4.53 15.33 -3.89
CA HIS A 8 4.50 16.48 -2.99
C HIS A 8 3.08 16.85 -2.58
N ASN A 9 2.15 16.83 -3.53
CA ASN A 9 0.77 17.30 -3.34
C ASN A 9 -0.27 16.18 -3.54
N ARG A 10 -1.54 16.48 -3.22
CA ARG A 10 -2.67 15.54 -3.32
C ARG A 10 -2.89 15.02 -4.73
N GLU A 11 -2.70 15.84 -5.75
CA GLU A 11 -2.89 15.43 -7.15
C GLU A 11 -1.85 14.40 -7.54
N GLU A 12 -0.57 14.64 -7.23
CA GLU A 12 0.53 13.69 -7.45
C GLU A 12 0.36 12.41 -6.62
N ILE A 13 -0.20 12.51 -5.40
CA ILE A 13 -0.56 11.33 -4.59
C ILE A 13 -1.61 10.49 -5.32
N ILE A 14 -2.67 11.12 -5.84
CA ILE A 14 -3.74 10.42 -6.57
C ILE A 14 -3.18 9.75 -7.83
N GLU A 15 -2.36 10.46 -8.60
CA GLU A 15 -1.69 9.92 -9.78
C GLU A 15 -0.76 8.77 -9.43
N GLY A 16 0.03 8.90 -8.35
CA GLY A 16 0.90 7.86 -7.84
C GLY A 16 0.13 6.59 -7.43
N LEU A 17 -0.99 6.75 -6.72
CA LEU A 17 -1.88 5.65 -6.34
C LEU A 17 -2.41 4.94 -7.58
N GLN A 18 -3.01 5.67 -8.52
CA GLN A 18 -3.59 5.10 -9.74
C GLN A 18 -2.52 4.42 -10.60
N SER A 19 -1.38 5.06 -10.80
CA SER A 19 -0.27 4.54 -11.59
C SER A 19 0.30 3.25 -10.99
N ASN A 20 0.63 3.25 -9.70
CA ASN A 20 1.19 2.08 -9.05
C ASN A 20 0.17 0.94 -8.94
N TYR A 21 -1.11 1.26 -8.71
CA TYR A 21 -2.14 0.24 -8.67
C TYR A 21 -2.40 -0.39 -10.05
N GLN A 22 -2.39 0.42 -11.11
CA GLN A 22 -2.49 -0.09 -12.47
C GLN A 22 -1.29 -0.98 -12.85
N LYS A 23 -0.07 -0.64 -12.40
CA LYS A 23 1.12 -1.50 -12.60
C LYS A 23 0.94 -2.86 -11.94
N VAL A 24 0.40 -2.90 -10.70
CA VAL A 24 0.09 -4.16 -10.01
C VAL A 24 -0.92 -4.98 -10.80
N LEU A 25 -2.03 -4.37 -11.23
CA LEU A 25 -3.06 -5.09 -12.00
C LEU A 25 -2.51 -5.66 -13.31
N LYS A 26 -1.82 -4.83 -14.11
CA LYS A 26 -1.20 -5.27 -15.38
C LYS A 26 -0.19 -6.39 -15.19
N PHE A 27 0.48 -6.44 -14.04
CA PHE A 27 1.40 -7.52 -13.71
C PHE A 27 0.67 -8.82 -13.35
N ILE A 28 -0.43 -8.75 -12.60
CA ILE A 28 -1.19 -9.92 -12.12
C ILE A 28 -2.11 -10.53 -13.20
N GLU A 29 -2.73 -9.70 -14.04
CA GLU A 29 -3.71 -10.10 -15.04
C GLU A 29 -3.27 -11.26 -15.96
N PRO A 30 -2.04 -11.31 -16.50
CA PRO A 30 -1.62 -12.41 -17.37
C PRO A 30 -1.19 -13.68 -16.61
N LEU A 31 -1.04 -13.65 -15.27
CA LEU A 31 -0.47 -14.77 -14.52
C LEU A 31 -1.48 -15.87 -14.22
N GLU A 32 -1.05 -17.12 -14.36
CA GLU A 32 -1.86 -18.29 -14.00
C GLU A 32 -1.75 -18.64 -12.51
N GLU A 33 -2.75 -19.36 -12.01
CA GLU A 33 -2.88 -19.78 -10.60
C GLU A 33 -1.61 -20.45 -10.01
N PRO A 34 -0.87 -21.32 -10.73
CA PRO A 34 0.37 -21.89 -10.21
C PRO A 34 1.42 -20.83 -9.86
N HIS A 35 1.62 -19.83 -10.72
CA HIS A 35 2.55 -18.73 -10.46
C HIS A 35 2.07 -17.86 -9.30
N LEU A 36 0.75 -17.61 -9.21
CA LEU A 36 0.18 -16.78 -8.15
C LEU A 36 0.35 -17.41 -6.76
N LYS A 37 0.31 -18.73 -6.68
CA LYS A 37 0.40 -19.51 -5.43
C LYS A 37 1.79 -20.02 -5.10
N TYR A 38 2.76 -19.86 -6.00
CA TYR A 38 4.13 -20.30 -5.76
C TYR A 38 4.72 -19.61 -4.52
N LYS A 39 5.35 -20.42 -3.66
CA LYS A 39 6.09 -19.99 -2.47
C LYS A 39 7.40 -20.77 -2.43
N PRO A 40 8.57 -20.12 -2.30
CA PRO A 40 9.83 -20.85 -2.10
C PRO A 40 9.93 -21.47 -0.71
N ALA A 41 9.21 -20.90 0.28
CA ALA A 41 9.15 -21.39 1.65
C ALA A 41 7.82 -20.99 2.32
N PRO A 42 7.34 -21.70 3.36
CA PRO A 42 6.04 -21.45 3.99
C PRO A 42 5.85 -20.03 4.53
N GLU A 43 6.90 -19.43 5.08
CA GLU A 43 6.93 -18.09 5.68
C GLU A 43 6.99 -16.96 4.64
N VAL A 44 7.35 -17.29 3.41
CA VAL A 44 7.58 -16.32 2.34
C VAL A 44 6.30 -16.12 1.53
N TRP A 45 5.79 -14.89 1.46
CA TRP A 45 4.54 -14.60 0.74
C TRP A 45 4.64 -14.85 -0.77
N SER A 46 3.63 -15.57 -1.28
CA SER A 46 3.32 -15.72 -2.70
C SER A 46 2.85 -14.40 -3.34
N ILE A 47 2.69 -14.40 -4.66
CA ILE A 47 2.16 -13.24 -5.38
C ILE A 47 0.72 -12.94 -4.91
N ALA A 48 -0.12 -13.96 -4.76
CA ALA A 48 -1.49 -13.82 -4.26
C ALA A 48 -1.54 -13.27 -2.83
N GLU A 49 -0.64 -13.73 -1.95
CA GLU A 49 -0.56 -13.24 -0.56
C GLU A 49 -0.08 -11.79 -0.51
N ASN A 50 0.90 -11.39 -1.34
CA ASN A 50 1.30 -9.97 -1.45
C ASN A 50 0.13 -9.09 -1.92
N LEU A 51 -0.68 -9.56 -2.88
CA LEU A 51 -1.85 -8.83 -3.37
C LEU A 51 -2.91 -8.70 -2.28
N GLN A 52 -3.16 -9.77 -1.54
CA GLN A 52 -4.08 -9.77 -0.41
C GLN A 52 -3.61 -8.83 0.70
N HIS A 53 -2.31 -8.81 1.02
CA HIS A 53 -1.73 -7.89 2.00
C HIS A 53 -2.04 -6.42 1.64
N LEU A 54 -1.75 -6.02 0.39
CA LEU A 54 -2.06 -4.67 -0.09
C LEU A 54 -3.56 -4.33 0.06
N ILE A 55 -4.45 -5.28 -0.26
CA ILE A 55 -5.89 -5.08 -0.09
C ILE A 55 -6.23 -4.87 1.41
N LEU A 56 -5.68 -5.70 2.29
CA LEU A 56 -5.93 -5.65 3.74
C LEU A 56 -5.40 -4.36 4.36
N SER A 57 -4.22 -3.90 3.98
CA SER A 57 -3.61 -2.67 4.51
C SER A 57 -4.28 -1.40 3.96
N SER A 58 -4.65 -1.39 2.68
CA SER A 58 -5.18 -0.18 2.01
C SER A 58 -6.69 0.00 2.23
N ASN A 59 -7.45 -1.06 2.54
CA ASN A 59 -8.88 -0.94 2.79
C ASN A 59 -9.23 -0.06 4.00
N PRO A 60 -8.56 -0.19 5.16
CA PRO A 60 -8.75 0.70 6.31
C PRO A 60 -8.44 2.16 5.97
N VAL A 61 -7.39 2.43 5.19
CA VAL A 61 -7.07 3.79 4.70
C VAL A 61 -8.22 4.31 3.85
N ALA A 62 -8.66 3.54 2.86
CA ALA A 62 -9.79 3.90 2.02
C ALA A 62 -11.08 4.12 2.84
N THR A 63 -11.29 3.34 3.91
CA THR A 63 -12.42 3.46 4.83
C THR A 63 -12.34 4.74 5.67
N SER A 64 -11.17 5.04 6.25
CA SER A 64 -10.97 6.19 7.13
C SER A 64 -11.13 7.52 6.39
N LEU A 65 -10.82 7.58 5.08
CA LEU A 65 -11.04 8.77 4.26
C LEU A 65 -12.51 9.21 4.15
N ALA A 66 -13.49 8.36 4.49
CA ALA A 66 -14.90 8.75 4.55
C ALA A 66 -15.35 9.30 5.91
N ILE A 67 -14.53 9.16 6.95
CA ILE A 67 -14.84 9.67 8.28
C ILE A 67 -14.71 11.20 8.26
N PRO A 68 -15.63 11.97 8.88
CA PRO A 68 -15.48 13.41 9.01
C PRO A 68 -14.11 13.74 9.63
N SER A 69 -13.28 14.47 8.88
CA SER A 69 -11.85 14.66 9.23
C SER A 69 -11.64 15.21 10.65
N MET A 70 -12.56 16.02 11.18
CA MET A 70 -12.53 16.52 12.57
C MET A 70 -12.46 15.42 13.64
N VAL A 71 -12.96 14.22 13.36
CA VAL A 71 -12.89 13.08 14.28
C VAL A 71 -11.44 12.63 14.50
N LEU A 72 -10.54 12.85 13.54
CA LEU A 72 -9.15 12.41 13.63
C LEU A 72 -8.33 13.22 14.67
N TRP A 73 -8.87 14.32 15.20
CA TRP A 73 -8.23 15.08 16.28
C TRP A 73 -8.04 14.27 17.56
N VAL A 74 -8.79 13.17 17.74
CA VAL A 74 -8.59 12.23 18.85
C VAL A 74 -7.18 11.64 18.89
N PHE A 75 -6.49 11.59 17.74
CA PHE A 75 -5.12 11.09 17.64
C PHE A 75 -4.06 12.18 17.90
N GLY A 76 -4.48 13.43 18.01
CA GLY A 76 -3.66 14.60 18.32
C GLY A 76 -3.47 15.53 17.13
N LEU A 77 -2.74 16.60 17.40
CA LEU A 77 -2.36 17.64 16.45
C LEU A 77 -0.96 17.38 15.88
N PRO A 78 -0.68 17.68 14.60
CA PRO A 78 0.65 17.53 14.02
C PRO A 78 1.68 18.55 14.54
N LYS A 79 1.25 19.63 15.21
CA LYS A 79 2.15 20.66 15.72
C LYS A 79 3.11 20.09 16.78
N PRO A 80 4.42 20.39 16.73
CA PRO A 80 5.09 21.43 15.92
C PRO A 80 5.72 20.96 14.60
N ARG A 81 5.48 19.73 14.13
CA ARG A 81 6.23 19.15 13.01
C ARG A 81 5.44 19.22 11.69
N PRO A 82 6.03 19.69 10.57
CA PRO A 82 5.43 19.52 9.24
C PRO A 82 5.44 18.04 8.82
N SER A 83 4.59 17.66 7.87
CA SER A 83 4.70 16.34 7.22
C SER A 83 6.10 16.10 6.67
N ARG A 84 6.60 14.87 6.77
CA ARG A 84 7.82 14.40 6.11
C ARG A 84 7.66 14.56 4.60
N LYS A 85 8.77 14.80 3.92
CA LYS A 85 8.85 14.61 2.48
C LYS A 85 8.69 13.14 2.13
N TYR A 86 8.26 12.86 0.90
CA TYR A 86 8.03 11.50 0.41
C TYR A 86 9.26 10.61 0.61
N GLU A 87 10.44 11.10 0.23
CA GLU A 87 11.69 10.34 0.27
C GLU A 87 12.09 9.99 1.71
N GLN A 88 11.90 10.94 2.65
CA GLN A 88 12.17 10.68 4.06
C GLN A 88 11.22 9.62 4.62
N LEU A 89 9.94 9.67 4.26
CA LEU A 89 8.97 8.68 4.72
C LEU A 89 9.28 7.29 4.16
N VAL A 90 9.67 7.20 2.89
CA VAL A 90 10.11 5.94 2.27
C VAL A 90 11.35 5.40 3.00
N SER A 91 12.33 6.26 3.26
CA SER A 91 13.55 5.90 4.00
C SER A 91 13.22 5.37 5.41
N ASP A 92 12.36 6.05 6.15
CA ASP A 92 11.92 5.61 7.50
C ASP A 92 11.22 4.24 7.45
N TYR A 93 10.37 4.01 6.44
CA TYR A 93 9.66 2.75 6.28
C TYR A 93 10.63 1.60 5.95
N LEU A 94 11.54 1.81 5.00
CA LEU A 94 12.58 0.84 4.67
C LEU A 94 13.48 0.55 5.88
N GLN A 95 13.83 1.57 6.65
CA GLN A 95 14.58 1.39 7.89
C GLN A 95 13.83 0.48 8.87
N ALA A 96 12.52 0.69 9.07
CA ALA A 96 11.71 -0.19 9.93
C ALA A 96 11.72 -1.65 9.44
N LEU A 97 11.65 -1.89 8.13
CA LEU A 97 11.76 -3.24 7.56
C LEU A 97 13.12 -3.87 7.84
N THR A 98 14.23 -3.13 7.65
CA THR A 98 15.58 -3.63 7.96
C THR A 98 15.79 -3.92 9.44
N GLN A 99 15.04 -3.25 10.32
CA GLN A 99 15.03 -3.51 11.76
C GLN A 99 14.12 -4.68 12.16
N GLY A 100 13.54 -5.40 11.19
CA GLY A 100 12.77 -6.61 11.41
C GLY A 100 11.28 -6.37 11.65
N PHE A 101 10.75 -5.19 11.33
CA PHE A 101 9.31 -4.94 11.41
C PHE A 101 8.52 -6.00 10.64
N GLN A 102 7.53 -6.60 11.31
CA GLN A 102 6.61 -7.57 10.72
C GLN A 102 5.21 -6.97 10.62
N SER A 103 4.47 -7.39 9.60
CA SER A 103 3.08 -6.97 9.43
C SER A 103 2.22 -7.35 10.66
N PRO A 104 1.40 -6.43 11.20
CA PRO A 104 0.41 -6.77 12.20
C PRO A 104 -0.53 -7.88 11.74
N PRO A 105 -1.04 -8.73 12.65
CA PRO A 105 -1.88 -9.89 12.32
C PRO A 105 -3.09 -9.56 11.43
N GLU A 106 -3.68 -8.38 11.60
CA GLU A 106 -4.85 -7.94 10.83
C GLU A 106 -4.57 -7.70 9.35
N TYR A 107 -3.29 -7.53 9.01
CA TYR A 107 -2.82 -7.32 7.63
C TYR A 107 -2.05 -8.53 7.10
N VAL A 108 -1.88 -9.60 7.89
CA VAL A 108 -1.25 -10.83 7.40
C VAL A 108 -2.21 -11.55 6.43
N PRO A 109 -1.74 -11.95 5.23
CA PRO A 109 -2.53 -12.76 4.30
C PRO A 109 -3.02 -14.07 4.94
N TYR A 110 -4.18 -14.53 4.51
CA TYR A 110 -4.80 -15.77 4.97
C TYR A 110 -5.32 -16.55 3.76
N VAL A 111 -5.67 -17.83 3.92
CA VAL A 111 -6.17 -18.66 2.82
C VAL A 111 -7.23 -17.89 2.02
N GLY A 112 -6.82 -17.52 0.81
CA GLY A 112 -7.40 -16.40 0.10
C GLY A 112 -8.47 -16.80 -0.90
N LYS A 113 -9.07 -15.76 -1.48
CA LYS A 113 -9.92 -15.88 -2.66
C LYS A 113 -9.11 -16.39 -3.86
N ASN A 114 -9.79 -16.93 -4.86
CA ASN A 114 -9.19 -17.12 -6.19
C ASN A 114 -8.76 -15.77 -6.80
N LYS A 115 -8.00 -15.83 -7.89
CA LYS A 115 -7.54 -14.64 -8.63
C LYS A 115 -8.66 -13.64 -8.88
N GLU A 116 -9.81 -14.08 -9.37
CA GLU A 116 -10.95 -13.22 -9.70
C GLU A 116 -11.45 -12.48 -8.44
N GLY A 117 -11.62 -13.19 -7.33
CA GLY A 117 -12.07 -12.59 -6.08
C GLY A 117 -11.08 -11.60 -5.46
N LEU A 118 -9.77 -11.79 -5.68
CA LEU A 118 -8.74 -10.82 -5.31
C LEU A 118 -8.79 -9.57 -6.19
N LEU A 119 -8.89 -9.73 -7.52
CA LEU A 119 -8.98 -8.61 -8.46
C LEU A 119 -10.24 -7.76 -8.23
N GLU A 120 -11.38 -8.39 -7.94
CA GLU A 120 -12.59 -7.64 -7.56
C GLU A 120 -12.42 -6.87 -6.24
N ALA A 121 -11.78 -7.51 -5.23
CA ALA A 121 -11.54 -6.87 -3.94
C ALA A 121 -10.57 -5.69 -4.08
N TRP A 122 -9.56 -5.84 -4.92
CA TRP A 122 -8.65 -4.79 -5.32
C TRP A 122 -9.40 -3.62 -5.96
N GLN A 123 -10.18 -3.88 -7.01
CA GLN A 123 -10.92 -2.83 -7.73
C GLN A 123 -11.86 -2.05 -6.81
N ARG A 124 -12.57 -2.75 -5.91
CA ARG A 124 -13.44 -2.09 -4.91
C ARG A 124 -12.63 -1.22 -3.94
N MET A 125 -11.48 -1.69 -3.48
CA MET A 125 -10.59 -0.96 -2.58
C MET A 125 -10.03 0.29 -3.27
N GLU A 126 -9.46 0.15 -4.46
CA GLU A 126 -8.89 1.23 -5.27
C GLU A 126 -9.92 2.31 -5.58
N THR A 127 -11.06 1.94 -6.17
CA THR A 127 -12.14 2.88 -6.50
C THR A 127 -12.60 3.63 -5.26
N LYS A 128 -12.73 2.95 -4.12
CA LYS A 128 -13.13 3.57 -2.86
C LYS A 128 -12.08 4.57 -2.38
N LEU A 129 -10.80 4.21 -2.42
CA LEU A 129 -9.68 5.02 -1.96
C LEU A 129 -9.56 6.30 -2.80
N VAL A 130 -9.41 6.15 -4.12
CA VAL A 130 -9.19 7.25 -5.07
C VAL A 130 -10.38 8.20 -5.09
N ARG A 131 -11.61 7.69 -5.13
CA ARG A 131 -12.82 8.53 -5.12
C ARG A 131 -12.94 9.36 -3.85
N ARG A 132 -12.62 8.78 -2.68
CA ARG A 132 -12.74 9.48 -1.39
C ARG A 132 -11.66 10.54 -1.22
N LEU A 133 -10.43 10.23 -1.63
CA LEU A 133 -9.34 11.22 -1.64
C LEU A 133 -9.68 12.40 -2.56
N ASN A 134 -10.18 12.12 -3.77
CA ASN A 134 -10.59 13.14 -4.73
C ASN A 134 -11.71 14.04 -4.20
N ASN A 135 -12.78 13.44 -3.65
CA ASN A 135 -14.04 14.14 -3.42
C ASN A 135 -14.18 14.72 -2.00
N LEU A 136 -13.49 14.14 -1.01
CA LEU A 136 -13.71 14.47 0.41
C LEU A 136 -12.54 15.21 1.07
N TRP A 137 -11.38 15.24 0.43
CA TRP A 137 -10.15 15.78 1.01
C TRP A 137 -9.54 16.87 0.12
N ARG A 138 -9.25 18.01 0.75
CA ARG A 138 -8.48 19.12 0.15
C ARG A 138 -7.01 19.01 0.50
N GLU A 139 -6.18 19.66 -0.29
CA GLU A 139 -4.71 19.70 -0.12
C GLU A 139 -4.30 20.06 1.31
N GLU A 140 -4.81 21.17 1.82
CA GLU A 140 -4.47 21.72 3.13
C GLU A 140 -4.97 20.87 4.30
N GLN A 141 -5.81 19.86 4.06
CA GLN A 141 -6.29 18.96 5.10
C GLN A 141 -5.31 17.80 5.35
N LEU A 142 -4.50 17.43 4.37
CA LEU A 142 -3.63 16.24 4.48
C LEU A 142 -2.58 16.37 5.58
N ASP A 143 -2.19 17.61 5.92
CA ASP A 143 -1.19 17.90 6.96
C ASP A 143 -1.80 18.23 8.33
N LYS A 144 -3.14 18.28 8.46
CA LYS A 144 -3.82 18.77 9.67
C LYS A 144 -4.13 17.68 10.69
N TYR A 145 -4.15 16.42 10.28
CA TYR A 145 -4.63 15.31 11.09
C TYR A 145 -3.56 14.23 11.21
N LEU A 146 -3.44 13.66 12.40
CA LEU A 146 -2.58 12.52 12.68
C LEU A 146 -3.38 11.22 12.71
N VAL A 147 -2.70 10.13 12.36
CA VAL A 147 -3.19 8.76 12.47
C VAL A 147 -2.06 7.86 12.95
N PRO A 148 -2.37 6.80 13.72
CA PRO A 148 -1.37 5.80 14.07
C PRO A 148 -1.03 4.94 12.84
N HIS A 149 0.25 4.66 12.65
CA HIS A 149 0.77 3.73 11.66
C HIS A 149 1.62 2.66 12.34
N PRO A 150 1.48 1.37 11.97
CA PRO A 150 2.17 0.26 12.64
C PRO A 150 3.69 0.41 12.74
N SER A 151 4.36 0.82 11.65
CA SER A 151 5.84 0.93 11.60
C SER A 151 6.37 2.35 11.70
N LEU A 152 5.52 3.38 11.50
CA LEU A 152 5.96 4.77 11.32
C LEU A 152 5.56 5.68 12.49
N GLY A 153 4.86 5.12 13.50
CA GLY A 153 4.33 5.86 14.63
C GLY A 153 3.14 6.73 14.22
N LYS A 154 2.99 7.90 14.85
CA LYS A 154 1.94 8.87 14.47
C LYS A 154 2.40 9.67 13.25
N ILE A 155 1.65 9.58 12.17
CA ILE A 155 1.93 10.25 10.91
C ILE A 155 0.72 11.06 10.43
N THR A 156 0.94 12.04 9.56
CA THR A 156 -0.13 12.81 8.95
C THR A 156 -0.90 12.00 7.91
N ILE A 157 -2.05 12.50 7.46
CA ILE A 157 -2.78 11.88 6.35
C ILE A 157 -1.96 11.91 5.05
N ARG A 158 -1.20 12.98 4.81
CA ARG A 158 -0.26 13.06 3.67
C ARG A 158 0.76 11.92 3.76
N GLU A 159 1.39 11.77 4.90
CA GLU A 159 2.40 10.73 5.16
C GLU A 159 1.81 9.32 5.01
N LEU A 160 0.58 9.08 5.47
CA LEU A 160 -0.11 7.79 5.29
C LEU A 160 -0.37 7.49 3.80
N LEU A 161 -0.75 8.51 3.02
CA LEU A 161 -1.01 8.34 1.59
C LEU A 161 0.29 8.17 0.79
N PHE A 162 1.36 8.87 1.16
CA PHE A 162 2.71 8.64 0.64
C PHE A 162 3.14 7.19 0.89
N PHE A 163 2.97 6.69 2.12
CA PHE A 163 3.21 5.28 2.44
C PHE A 163 2.39 4.38 1.52
N THR A 164 1.10 4.65 1.35
CA THR A 164 0.19 3.83 0.54
C THR A 164 0.65 3.75 -0.93
N VAL A 165 1.15 4.85 -1.51
CA VAL A 165 1.73 4.87 -2.87
C VAL A 165 2.96 4.00 -2.96
N TYR A 166 3.92 4.20 -2.05
CA TYR A 166 5.18 3.45 -2.05
C TYR A 166 4.98 1.96 -1.76
N HIS A 167 4.06 1.65 -0.85
CA HIS A 167 3.76 0.29 -0.40
C HIS A 167 3.35 -0.62 -1.57
N ALA A 168 2.52 -0.10 -2.49
CA ALA A 168 2.17 -0.85 -3.70
C ALA A 168 3.37 -1.12 -4.61
N GLU A 169 4.29 -0.17 -4.76
CA GLU A 169 5.52 -0.37 -5.54
C GLU A 169 6.44 -1.39 -4.87
N HIS A 170 6.62 -1.29 -3.55
CA HIS A 170 7.41 -2.24 -2.77
C HIS A 170 6.90 -3.68 -2.95
N HIS A 171 5.59 -3.90 -2.79
CA HIS A 171 5.01 -5.23 -2.98
C HIS A 171 5.03 -5.70 -4.43
N LEU A 172 4.91 -4.80 -5.42
CA LEU A 172 5.08 -5.17 -6.82
C LEU A 172 6.47 -5.74 -7.09
N LYS A 173 7.53 -5.15 -6.52
CA LYS A 173 8.91 -5.68 -6.63
C LYS A 173 8.99 -7.10 -6.06
N ASN A 174 8.46 -7.32 -4.86
CA ASN A 174 8.41 -8.65 -4.22
C ASN A 174 7.64 -9.69 -5.08
N MET A 175 6.54 -9.27 -5.72
CA MET A 175 5.78 -10.13 -6.63
C MET A 175 6.57 -10.49 -7.89
N GLN A 176 7.31 -9.54 -8.46
CA GLN A 176 8.15 -9.77 -9.64
C GLN A 176 9.30 -10.74 -9.35
N GLU A 177 9.95 -10.61 -8.19
CA GLU A 177 10.95 -11.56 -7.71
C GLU A 177 10.36 -12.96 -7.55
N ARG A 178 9.17 -13.07 -6.94
CA ARG A 178 8.47 -14.36 -6.78
C ARG A 178 8.15 -15.03 -8.12
N LEU A 179 7.78 -14.25 -9.14
CA LEU A 179 7.52 -14.79 -10.47
C LEU A 179 8.79 -15.35 -11.12
N GLN A 180 9.92 -14.66 -10.97
CA GLN A 180 11.20 -15.13 -11.50
C GLN A 180 11.61 -16.46 -10.85
N GLU A 181 11.47 -16.57 -9.54
CA GLU A 181 11.73 -17.82 -8.82
C GLU A 181 10.81 -18.95 -9.27
N ALA A 182 9.50 -18.70 -9.41
CA ALA A 182 8.54 -19.70 -9.88
C ALA A 182 8.93 -20.25 -11.26
N GLN A 183 9.30 -19.35 -12.19
CA GLN A 183 9.73 -19.72 -13.53
C GLN A 183 11.04 -20.53 -13.55
N LEU A 184 11.95 -20.27 -12.62
CA LEU A 184 13.17 -21.07 -12.47
C LEU A 184 12.87 -22.44 -11.87
N SER A 185 11.97 -22.52 -10.89
CA SER A 185 11.56 -23.77 -10.26
C SER A 185 10.84 -24.72 -11.22
N TYR A 186 10.11 -24.20 -12.22
CA TYR A 186 9.39 -25.04 -13.20
C TYR A 186 10.24 -25.48 -14.40
N LYS A 187 11.47 -24.95 -14.52
CA LYS A 187 12.42 -25.36 -15.57
C LYS A 187 13.35 -26.50 -15.13
N ASN A 188 13.44 -26.75 -13.83
CA ASN A 188 14.23 -27.82 -13.21
C ASN A 188 13.32 -28.98 -12.79
#